data_AF-A0A3D1KNT4-F1
#
_entry.id   AF-A0A3D1KNT4-F1
#
_cell.length_a   1.000
_cell.length_b   1.000
_cell.length_c   1.000
_cell.angle_alpha   90.00
_cell.angle_beta   90.00
_cell.angle_gamma   90.00
#
_symmetry.space_group_name_H-M   'P 1'
#
loop_
_entity.id
_entity.type
_entity.pdbx_description
1 polymer ?
#
loop_
_entity_poly.entity_id
_entity_poly.type
_entity_poly.pdbx_seq_one_letter_code
_entity_poly.pdbx_strand_id
1 'polypeptide(L)'
;MKLTSKGTLSNDVKSKFIRACERLDASIFEPYIDENQYFQDLDKYRFLQSLKDEFDRVKGMGIESTVLIKGICEGCYPGQDSYQFYGKNVIPEFSYVIHKKDGDVSDILMCNSSSGALVVKAEIIANYDFWK
;
A
#
# COMPACT_ATOMS: atom_id res chain seq x y z
N MET A 1 16.48 -1.14 -22.75
CA MET A 1 16.05 -2.50 -22.33
C MET A 1 14.55 -2.62 -22.60
N LYS A 2 14.12 -3.58 -23.41
CA LYS A 2 12.69 -3.89 -23.64
C LYS A 2 12.36 -5.14 -22.85
N LEU A 3 11.55 -5.01 -21.79
CA LEU A 3 11.00 -6.14 -21.05
C LEU A 3 9.62 -6.45 -21.62
N THR A 4 9.49 -7.63 -22.22
CA THR A 4 8.23 -8.15 -22.75
C THR A 4 7.83 -9.42 -21.99
N SER A 5 6.99 -9.28 -20.97
CA SER A 5 6.09 -10.31 -20.43
C SER A 5 5.16 -9.64 -19.40
N LYS A 6 3.87 -9.48 -19.73
CA LYS A 6 2.87 -8.82 -18.86
C LYS A 6 2.93 -9.26 -17.38
N GLY A 7 3.20 -10.56 -17.14
CA GLY A 7 3.30 -11.11 -15.79
C GLY A 7 4.53 -10.70 -14.95
N THR A 8 5.64 -10.26 -15.58
CA THR A 8 6.83 -9.79 -14.85
C THR A 8 6.64 -8.34 -14.38
N LEU A 9 6.02 -7.50 -15.21
CA LEU A 9 5.66 -6.12 -14.82
C LEU A 9 4.62 -6.10 -13.68
N SER A 10 3.64 -7.02 -13.68
CA SER A 10 2.60 -7.10 -12.63
C SER A 10 3.15 -7.34 -11.21
N ASN A 11 4.12 -8.25 -11.08
CA ASN A 11 4.79 -8.50 -9.78
C ASN A 11 5.70 -7.33 -9.36
N ASP A 12 6.29 -6.63 -10.32
CA ASP A 12 7.07 -5.42 -10.06
C ASP A 12 6.17 -4.28 -9.55
N VAL A 13 5.03 -4.00 -10.17
CA VAL A 13 4.09 -2.94 -9.74
C VAL A 13 3.70 -3.12 -8.28
N LYS A 14 3.20 -4.31 -7.91
CA LYS A 14 2.78 -4.59 -6.52
C LYS A 14 3.94 -4.45 -5.54
N SER A 15 5.08 -5.07 -5.83
CA SER A 15 6.22 -5.07 -4.90
C SER A 15 6.82 -3.67 -4.73
N LYS A 16 6.83 -2.85 -5.78
CA LYS A 16 7.33 -1.47 -5.75
C LYS A 16 6.37 -0.53 -5.07
N PHE A 17 5.07 -0.72 -5.26
CA PHE A 17 4.06 -0.01 -4.48
C PHE A 17 4.21 -0.28 -2.98
N ILE A 18 4.30 -1.56 -2.58
CA ILE A 18 4.52 -1.93 -1.17
C ILE A 18 5.80 -1.31 -0.63
N ARG A 19 6.90 -1.39 -1.39
CA ARG A 19 8.18 -0.80 -1.00
C ARG A 19 8.11 0.72 -0.87
N ALA A 20 7.35 1.40 -1.73
CA ALA A 20 7.13 2.84 -1.63
C ALA A 20 6.40 3.20 -0.34
N CYS A 21 5.39 2.41 0.04
CA CYS A 21 4.69 2.57 1.32
C CYS A 21 5.60 2.31 2.52
N GLU A 22 6.35 1.20 2.53
CA GLU A 22 7.30 0.87 3.62
C GLU A 22 8.36 1.95 3.83
N ARG A 23 8.80 2.61 2.75
CA ARG A 23 9.82 3.67 2.77
C ARG A 23 9.26 5.09 2.79
N LEU A 24 7.93 5.24 2.76
CA LEU A 24 7.26 6.55 2.68
C LEU A 24 7.80 7.43 1.55
N ASP A 25 8.05 6.81 0.39
CA ASP A 25 8.68 7.43 -0.79
C ASP A 25 7.99 6.98 -2.09
N ALA A 26 7.14 7.87 -2.62
CA ALA A 26 6.37 7.63 -3.84
C ALA A 26 7.25 7.55 -5.11
N SER A 27 8.46 8.12 -5.10
CA SER A 27 9.38 8.08 -6.25
C SER A 27 9.87 6.66 -6.56
N ILE A 28 9.81 5.75 -5.58
CA ILE A 28 10.09 4.31 -5.78
C ILE A 28 9.06 3.67 -6.71
N PHE A 29 7.80 4.14 -6.65
CA PHE A 29 6.70 3.57 -7.43
C PHE A 29 6.50 4.24 -8.78
N GLU A 30 6.79 5.54 -8.89
CA GLU A 30 6.59 6.35 -10.11
C GLU A 30 7.06 5.70 -11.44
N PRO A 31 8.24 5.05 -11.52
CA PRO A 31 8.71 4.42 -12.76
C PRO A 31 7.89 3.21 -13.22
N TYR A 32 7.04 2.68 -12.33
CA TYR A 32 6.24 1.48 -12.56
C TYR A 32 4.78 1.79 -12.91
N ILE A 33 4.45 3.06 -13.09
CA ILE A 33 3.12 3.52 -13.50
C ILE A 33 3.23 4.09 -14.91
N ASP A 34 2.44 3.58 -15.84
CA ASP A 34 2.32 4.18 -17.18
C ASP A 34 1.55 5.51 -17.11
N GLU A 35 1.84 6.47 -17.99
CA GLU A 35 1.18 7.78 -17.97
C GLU A 35 -0.36 7.72 -18.10
N ASN A 36 -0.85 6.70 -18.80
CA ASN A 36 -2.29 6.47 -19.01
C ASN A 36 -2.91 5.51 -17.99
N GLN A 37 -2.14 5.08 -16.97
CA GLN A 37 -2.64 4.20 -15.94
C GLN A 37 -3.38 5.01 -14.87
N TYR A 38 -4.51 4.47 -14.43
CA TYR A 38 -5.34 5.05 -13.40
C TYR A 38 -5.36 4.15 -12.19
N PHE A 39 -5.33 4.77 -11.01
CA PHE A 39 -5.53 4.12 -9.73
C PHE A 39 -6.45 4.99 -8.88
N GLN A 40 -7.46 4.41 -8.27
CA GLN A 40 -8.46 5.15 -7.50
C GLN A 40 -9.13 6.30 -8.28
N ASP A 41 -9.42 6.06 -9.57
CA ASP A 41 -9.94 7.06 -10.49
C ASP A 41 -9.06 8.32 -10.64
N LEU A 42 -7.79 8.23 -10.25
CA LEU A 42 -6.78 9.27 -10.41
C LEU A 42 -5.80 8.88 -11.50
N ASP A 43 -5.45 9.85 -12.36
CA ASP A 43 -4.30 9.70 -13.25
C ASP A 43 -3.00 9.52 -12.44
N LYS A 44 -1.95 9.06 -13.12
CA LYS A 44 -0.62 8.81 -12.55
C LYS A 44 -0.16 9.90 -11.59
N TYR A 45 -0.20 11.17 -12.00
CA TYR A 45 0.39 12.27 -11.23
C TYR A 45 -0.46 12.59 -10.00
N ARG A 46 -1.78 12.58 -10.14
CA ARG A 46 -2.70 12.80 -9.01
C ARG A 46 -2.63 11.66 -8.00
N PHE A 47 -2.48 10.41 -8.46
CA PHE A 47 -2.28 9.27 -7.58
C PHE A 47 -0.93 9.37 -6.82
N LEU A 48 0.17 9.66 -7.52
CA LEU A 48 1.48 9.85 -6.90
C LEU A 48 1.48 11.00 -5.88
N GLN A 49 0.80 12.11 -6.20
CA GLN A 49 0.63 13.21 -5.26
C GLN A 49 -0.16 12.76 -4.01
N SER A 50 -1.23 11.98 -4.18
CA SER A 50 -2.00 11.47 -3.05
C SER A 50 -1.17 10.56 -2.13
N LEU A 51 -0.27 9.74 -2.70
CA LEU A 51 0.69 8.94 -1.93
C LEU A 51 1.66 9.85 -1.18
N LYS A 52 2.22 10.85 -1.86
CA LYS A 52 3.15 11.80 -1.26
C LYS A 52 2.52 12.55 -0.09
N ASP A 53 1.28 13.02 -0.23
CA ASP A 53 0.57 13.73 0.82
C ASP A 53 0.38 12.83 2.06
N GLU A 54 0.00 11.57 1.85
CA GLU A 54 -0.18 10.60 2.93
C GLU A 54 1.16 10.24 3.59
N PHE A 55 2.21 10.05 2.80
CA PHE A 55 3.55 9.77 3.32
C PHE A 55 4.12 10.95 4.09
N ASP A 56 3.92 12.18 3.62
CA ASP A 56 4.34 13.39 4.32
C ASP A 56 3.57 13.59 5.63
N ARG A 57 2.26 13.26 5.66
CA ARG A 57 1.47 13.23 6.91
C ARG A 57 2.09 12.28 7.94
N VAL A 58 2.42 11.05 7.53
CA VAL A 58 3.01 10.03 8.41
C VAL A 58 4.43 10.42 8.86
N LYS A 59 5.27 10.95 7.96
CA LYS A 59 6.58 11.51 8.31
C LYS A 59 6.48 12.69 9.28
N GLY A 60 5.44 13.52 9.14
CA GLY A 60 5.13 14.61 10.07
C GLY A 60 4.87 14.14 11.51
N MET A 61 4.52 12.87 11.71
CA MET A 61 4.38 12.22 13.02
C MET A 61 5.71 11.62 13.54
N GLY A 62 6.81 11.89 12.84
CA GLY A 62 8.15 11.38 13.14
C GLY A 62 8.32 9.87 12.84
N ILE A 63 7.55 9.35 11.89
CA ILE A 63 7.65 7.95 11.43
C ILE A 63 8.47 7.94 10.15
N GLU A 64 9.60 7.22 10.14
CA GLU A 64 10.53 7.21 9.00
C GLU A 64 10.29 6.03 8.04
N SER A 65 9.64 4.98 8.54
CA SER A 65 9.27 3.79 7.77
C SER A 65 8.06 3.11 8.39
N THR A 66 7.37 2.30 7.61
CA THR A 66 6.24 1.48 8.08
C THR A 66 6.49 0.01 7.85
N VAL A 67 5.80 -0.83 8.62
CA VAL A 67 5.80 -2.28 8.49
C VAL A 67 4.48 -2.74 7.86
N LEU A 68 4.57 -3.57 6.83
CA LEU A 68 3.40 -4.19 6.19
C LEU A 68 2.89 -5.36 7.03
N ILE A 69 1.61 -5.33 7.38
CA ILE A 69 0.84 -6.47 7.87
C ILE A 69 -0.37 -6.66 6.95
N LYS A 70 -0.70 -7.92 6.64
CA LYS A 70 -1.90 -8.22 5.85
C LYS A 70 -3.13 -8.23 6.75
N GLY A 71 -4.19 -7.57 6.30
CA GLY A 71 -5.53 -7.69 6.84
C GLY A 71 -6.52 -8.05 5.74
N ILE A 72 -7.80 -7.90 6.05
CA ILE A 72 -8.91 -8.14 5.13
C ILE A 72 -9.65 -6.83 4.91
N CYS A 73 -9.98 -6.52 3.65
CA CYS A 73 -10.87 -5.42 3.34
C CYS A 73 -12.31 -5.80 3.72
N GLU A 74 -12.99 -4.91 4.43
CA GLU A 74 -14.37 -5.07 4.88
C GLU A 74 -15.30 -4.02 4.24
N GLY A 75 -14.75 -3.15 3.39
CA GLY A 75 -15.45 -2.09 2.67
C GLY A 75 -15.63 -2.40 1.19
N CYS A 76 -14.85 -1.72 0.33
CA CYS A 76 -15.06 -1.73 -1.13
C CYS A 76 -14.85 -3.11 -1.78
N TYR A 77 -13.96 -3.95 -1.23
CA TYR A 77 -13.70 -5.31 -1.73
C TYR A 77 -13.75 -6.33 -0.58
N PRO A 78 -14.95 -6.63 -0.03
CA PRO A 78 -15.09 -7.49 1.13
C PRO A 78 -14.40 -8.83 0.94
N GLY A 79 -13.58 -9.23 1.90
CA GLY A 79 -12.85 -10.51 1.90
C GLY A 79 -11.54 -10.54 1.11
N GLN A 80 -11.17 -9.47 0.40
CA GLN A 80 -9.87 -9.38 -0.28
C GLN A 80 -8.74 -8.94 0.67
N ASP A 81 -7.49 -9.27 0.31
CA ASP A 81 -6.29 -8.81 1.01
C ASP A 81 -6.25 -7.27 1.09
N SER A 82 -6.17 -6.75 2.32
CA SER A 82 -5.80 -5.36 2.61
C SER A 82 -4.35 -5.30 3.06
N TYR A 83 -3.59 -4.35 2.51
CA TYR A 83 -2.18 -4.11 2.82
C TYR A 83 -2.11 -2.96 3.82
N GLN A 84 -1.81 -3.27 5.07
CA GLN A 84 -1.90 -2.32 6.18
C GLN A 84 -0.49 -1.92 6.61
N PHE A 85 -0.24 -0.63 6.71
CA PHE A 85 1.08 -0.08 6.98
C PHE A 85 1.11 0.53 8.37
N TYR A 86 1.85 -0.11 9.27
CA TYR A 86 1.94 0.26 10.68
C TYR A 86 3.21 1.08 10.91
N GLY A 87 3.06 2.19 11.63
CA GLY A 87 4.18 2.97 12.14
C GLY A 87 4.39 2.67 13.61
N LYS A 88 3.99 3.62 14.46
CA LYS A 88 4.22 3.59 15.92
C LYS A 88 3.04 3.02 16.71
N ASN A 89 1.88 2.90 16.07
CA ASN A 89 0.62 2.59 16.73
C ASN A 89 0.16 1.16 16.45
N VAL A 90 -0.76 0.67 17.27
CA VAL A 90 -1.44 -0.64 17.09
C VAL A 90 -2.58 -0.60 16.07
N ILE A 91 -2.74 0.54 15.40
CA ILE A 91 -3.68 0.78 14.31
C ILE A 91 -2.81 1.18 13.10
N PRO A 92 -3.12 0.70 11.89
CA PRO A 92 -2.33 1.08 10.73
C PRO A 92 -2.43 2.59 10.48
N GLU A 93 -1.31 3.19 10.07
CA GLU A 93 -1.27 4.60 9.70
C GLU A 93 -2.08 4.84 8.42
N PHE A 94 -2.03 3.88 7.49
CA PHE A 94 -2.84 3.82 6.29
C PHE A 94 -2.94 2.39 5.77
N SER A 95 -3.85 2.15 4.83
CA SER A 95 -4.07 0.82 4.26
C SER A 95 -4.52 0.93 2.81
N TYR A 96 -4.19 -0.08 1.99
CA TYR A 96 -4.58 -0.13 0.59
C TYR A 96 -5.11 -1.51 0.20
N VAL A 97 -6.02 -1.56 -0.76
CA VAL A 97 -6.35 -2.78 -1.51
C VAL A 97 -5.64 -2.72 -2.85
N ILE A 98 -4.95 -3.80 -3.20
CA ILE A 98 -4.32 -3.97 -4.52
C ILE A 98 -5.19 -4.94 -5.29
N HIS A 99 -6.07 -4.41 -6.13
CA HIS A 99 -6.99 -5.21 -6.91
C HIS A 99 -6.29 -5.77 -8.15
N LYS A 100 -6.61 -7.02 -8.48
CA LYS A 100 -6.05 -7.71 -9.64
C LYS A 100 -7.14 -8.18 -10.58
N LYS A 101 -6.91 -8.03 -11.88
CA LYS A 101 -7.73 -8.58 -12.95
C LYS A 101 -6.83 -9.36 -13.90
N ASP A 102 -7.21 -10.60 -14.22
CA ASP A 102 -6.43 -11.50 -15.10
C ASP A 102 -4.97 -11.71 -14.67
N GLY A 103 -4.69 -11.59 -13.36
CA GLY A 103 -3.35 -11.74 -12.79
C GLY A 103 -2.52 -10.46 -12.71
N ASP A 104 -2.97 -9.38 -13.35
CA ASP A 104 -2.30 -8.08 -13.38
C ASP A 104 -2.94 -7.10 -12.38
N VAL A 105 -2.14 -6.16 -11.84
CA VAL A 105 -2.66 -5.10 -10.97
C VAL A 105 -3.56 -4.19 -11.81
N SER A 106 -4.87 -4.22 -11.51
CA SER A 106 -5.86 -3.42 -12.21
C SER A 106 -6.19 -2.14 -11.46
N ASP A 107 -6.06 -2.12 -10.13
CA ASP A 107 -6.32 -0.94 -9.32
C ASP A 107 -5.54 -0.98 -7.99
N ILE A 108 -5.29 0.20 -7.42
CA ILE A 108 -4.72 0.39 -6.08
C ILE A 108 -5.54 1.47 -5.39
N LEU A 109 -6.16 1.10 -4.27
CA LEU A 109 -7.22 1.89 -3.65
C LEU A 109 -6.96 2.06 -2.16
N MET A 110 -7.06 3.29 -1.66
CA MET A 110 -7.02 3.55 -0.22
C MET A 110 -8.15 2.78 0.47
N CYS A 111 -7.81 2.08 1.55
CA CYS A 111 -8.72 1.22 2.30
C CYS A 111 -8.98 1.80 3.68
N ASN A 112 -10.18 2.37 3.87
CA ASN A 112 -10.59 2.97 5.14
C ASN A 112 -11.35 2.00 6.06
N SER A 113 -11.66 0.80 5.59
CA SER A 113 -12.41 -0.23 6.34
C SER A 113 -11.71 -1.58 6.19
N SER A 114 -10.62 -1.76 6.92
CA SER A 114 -9.86 -3.02 6.95
C SER A 114 -9.87 -3.63 8.35
N SER A 115 -9.74 -4.96 8.44
CA SER A 115 -9.84 -5.71 9.70
C SER A 115 -8.84 -5.30 10.80
N GLY A 116 -7.73 -4.66 10.41
CA GLY A 116 -6.69 -4.15 11.33
C GLY A 116 -6.97 -2.72 11.81
N ALA A 117 -7.84 -1.98 11.13
CA ALA A 117 -8.43 -0.76 11.67
C ALA A 117 -9.35 -1.06 12.88
N LEU A 118 -9.71 -2.33 13.09
CA LEU A 118 -10.70 -2.77 14.08
C LEU A 118 -10.15 -3.74 15.13
N VAL A 119 -8.91 -3.53 15.63
CA VAL A 119 -8.28 -4.23 16.78
C VAL A 119 -7.27 -5.31 16.37
N VAL A 120 -5.99 -5.06 16.65
CA VAL A 120 -4.96 -6.10 16.67
C VAL A 120 -5.02 -6.80 18.03
N LYS A 121 -5.23 -8.13 18.04
CA LYS A 121 -5.11 -8.97 19.25
C LYS A 121 -3.67 -8.92 19.77
N ALA A 122 -3.49 -8.75 21.08
CA ALA A 122 -2.19 -8.60 21.76
C ALA A 122 -1.14 -9.69 21.41
N GLU A 123 -1.60 -10.88 21.02
CA GLU A 123 -0.77 -12.03 20.63
C GLU A 123 0.01 -11.82 19.31
N ILE A 124 -0.52 -11.00 18.38
CA ILE A 124 0.17 -10.66 17.12
C ILE A 124 1.28 -9.65 17.39
N ILE A 125 1.06 -8.74 18.34
CA ILE A 125 2.01 -7.70 18.75
C ILE A 125 3.22 -8.31 19.46
N ALA A 126 3.05 -9.38 20.25
CA ALA A 126 4.15 -10.04 20.95
C ALA A 126 5.23 -10.61 20.01
N ASN A 127 4.89 -10.87 18.74
CA ASN A 127 5.81 -11.40 17.73
C ASN A 127 6.33 -10.33 16.75
N TYR A 128 5.74 -9.13 16.73
CA TYR A 128 6.22 -7.99 15.95
C TYR A 128 6.93 -7.02 16.88
N ASP A 129 8.26 -7.06 16.90
CA ASP A 129 9.06 -6.05 17.57
C ASP A 129 9.02 -4.77 16.71
N PHE A 130 7.96 -3.98 16.86
CA PHE A 130 7.72 -2.73 16.11
C PHE A 130 8.84 -1.68 16.29
N TRP A 131 9.80 -1.93 17.18
CA TRP A 131 10.77 -0.96 17.68
C TRP A 131 12.23 -1.43 17.61
N LYS A 132 12.52 -2.50 16.86
CA LYS A 132 13.90 -2.90 16.52
C LYS A 132 14.37 -2.36 15.19
#